data_AF-A0A8T7B4Z5-F1
#
_entry.id   AF-A0A8T7B4Z5-F1
#
_cell.length_a   1.000
_cell.length_b   1.000
_cell.length_c   1.000
_cell.angle_alpha   90.00
_cell.angle_beta   90.00
_cell.angle_gamma   90.00
#
_symmetry.space_group_name_H-M   'P 1'
#
loop_
_entity.id
_entity.type
_entity.pdbx_description
1 polymer ?
#
loop_
_entity_poly.entity_id
_entity_poly.type
_entity_poly.pdbx_seq_one_letter_code
_entity_poly.pdbx_strand_id
1 'polypeptide(L)' 'MDNPLIALKQYGQSIWLDYIDRGLLDEGGLQRLIDEDGLAGVTSNPSIFKKA' A
#
# COMPACT_ATOMS: atom_id res chain seq x y z
N MET A 1 11.86 -12.66 11.43
CA MET A 1 11.24 -13.23 10.21
C MET A 1 11.28 -12.14 9.17
N ASP A 2 11.74 -12.44 7.97
CA ASP A 2 11.77 -11.46 6.87
C ASP A 2 10.33 -11.09 6.47
N ASN A 3 10.09 -9.81 6.16
CA ASN A 3 8.78 -9.36 5.68
C ASN A 3 8.52 -10.00 4.30
N PRO A 4 7.49 -10.88 4.17
CA PRO A 4 7.21 -11.56 2.90
C PRO A 4 6.90 -10.59 1.75
N LEU A 5 6.31 -9.44 2.04
CA LEU A 5 5.99 -8.42 1.03
C LEU A 5 7.25 -7.78 0.46
N ILE A 6 8.22 -7.46 1.31
CA ILE A 6 9.52 -6.95 0.87
C ILE A 6 10.28 -8.03 0.09
N ALA A 7 10.20 -9.29 0.52
CA ALA A 7 10.86 -10.41 -0.14
C ALA A 7 10.42 -10.60 -1.59
N LEU A 8 9.21 -10.16 -1.99
CA LEU A 8 8.73 -10.25 -3.36
C LEU A 8 9.57 -9.43 -4.36
N LYS A 9 10.26 -8.38 -3.89
CA LYS A 9 11.15 -7.58 -4.73
C LYS A 9 12.29 -8.40 -5.36
N GLN A 10 12.74 -9.46 -4.68
CA GLN A 10 13.78 -10.36 -5.22
C GLN A 10 13.33 -11.13 -6.48
N TYR A 11 12.02 -11.27 -6.66
CA TYR A 11 11.41 -11.90 -7.84
C TYR A 11 10.95 -10.86 -8.89
N GLY A 12 11.28 -9.57 -8.69
CA GLY A 12 10.85 -8.49 -9.58
C GLY A 12 9.38 -8.10 -9.43
N GLN A 13 8.70 -8.55 -8.37
CA GLN A 13 7.28 -8.24 -8.14
C GLN A 13 7.13 -6.99 -7.26
N SER A 14 6.25 -6.08 -7.68
CA SER A 14 5.87 -4.88 -6.93
C SER A 14 4.49 -5.05 -6.33
N ILE A 15 4.33 -4.73 -5.05
CA ILE A 15 3.04 -4.83 -4.35
C ILE A 15 2.27 -3.51 -4.39
N TRP A 16 0.95 -3.60 -4.58
CA TRP A 16 0.05 -2.47 -4.68
C TRP A 16 -1.11 -2.66 -3.70
N LEU A 17 -1.59 -1.57 -3.11
CA LEU A 17 -2.73 -1.56 -2.20
C LEU A 17 -3.99 -1.12 -2.95
N ASP A 18 -5.01 -1.98 -2.99
CA ASP A 18 -6.31 -1.65 -3.59
C ASP A 18 -7.23 -0.94 -2.59
N TYR A 19 -6.73 0.16 -2.06
CA TYR A 19 -7.41 1.01 -1.10
C TYR A 19 -6.73 2.38 -1.01
N ILE A 20 -7.55 3.42 -0.87
CA ILE A 20 -7.08 4.76 -0.53
C ILE A 20 -8.22 5.57 0.11
N ASP A 21 -7.92 6.27 1.20
CA ASP A 21 -8.80 7.23 1.84
C ASP A 21 -7.98 8.41 2.40
N ARG A 22 -8.65 9.39 3.02
CA ARG A 22 -7.95 10.55 3.60
C ARG A 22 -7.15 10.20 4.85
N GLY A 23 -7.67 9.33 5.72
CA GLY A 23 -6.96 8.93 6.94
C GLY A 23 -5.61 8.29 6.64
N LEU A 24 -5.56 7.40 5.64
CA LEU A 24 -4.33 6.76 5.17
C LEU A 24 -3.28 7.78 4.71
N LEU A 25 -3.71 8.88 4.08
CA LEU A 25 -2.82 9.94 3.60
C LEU A 25 -2.38 10.89 4.72
N ASP A 26 -3.33 11.35 5.53
CA ASP A 26 -3.13 12.44 6.49
C ASP A 26 -2.47 11.95 7.80
N GLU A 27 -2.65 10.68 8.15
CA GLU A 27 -2.16 10.09 9.40
C GLU A 27 -0.80 9.37 9.25
N GLY A 28 -0.16 9.51 8.09
CA GLY A 28 1.14 8.89 7.79
C GLY A 28 1.07 7.37 7.57
N GLY A 29 -0.14 6.79 7.47
CA GLY A 29 -0.35 5.37 7.21
C GLY A 29 0.26 4.92 5.88
N LEU A 30 0.09 5.71 4.81
CA LEU A 30 0.69 5.43 3.52
C LEU A 30 2.22 5.38 3.59
N GLN A 31 2.83 6.35 4.28
CA GLN A 31 4.28 6.39 4.43
C GLN A 31 4.81 5.15 5.18
N ARG A 32 4.11 4.73 6.24
CA ARG A 32 4.45 3.51 6.98
C ARG A 32 4.42 2.27 6.07
N LEU A 33 3.40 2.12 5.23
CA LEU A 33 3.30 0.98 4.30
C LEU A 33 4.42 0.99 3.25
N ILE A 34 4.86 2.16 2.80
CA ILE A 34 6.01 2.29 1.90
C ILE A 34 7.28 1.81 2.61
N ASP A 35 7.53 2.31 3.82
CA ASP A 35 8.77 2.08 4.56
C ASP A 35 8.88 0.67 5.13
N GLU A 36 7.79 0.15 5.70
CA GLU A 36 7.77 -1.12 6.44
C GLU A 36 7.39 -2.31 5.56
N ASP A 37 6.53 -2.12 4.55
CA ASP A 37 6.03 -3.19 3.67
C ASP A 37 6.55 -3.11 2.24
N GLY A 38 7.22 -2.02 1.87
CA GLY A 38 7.74 -1.84 0.51
C GLY A 38 6.64 -1.60 -0.52
N LEU A 39 5.50 -1.02 -0.10
CA LEU A 39 4.39 -0.66 -0.97
C LEU A 39 4.88 0.20 -2.15
N ALA A 40 4.52 -0.19 -3.37
CA ALA A 40 4.99 0.45 -4.59
C ALA A 40 3.92 1.27 -5.32
N GLY A 41 2.66 1.15 -4.90
CA GLY A 41 1.55 1.87 -5.51
C GLY A 41 0.23 1.65 -4.79
N VAL A 42 -0.75 2.46 -5.15
CA VAL A 42 -2.14 2.37 -4.67
C VAL A 42 -3.08 2.44 -5.85
N THR A 43 -4.25 1.80 -5.75
CA THR A 43 -5.33 1.96 -6.72
C THR A 43 -6.56 2.60 -6.06
N SER A 44 -7.19 3.50 -6.80
CA SER A 44 -8.52 4.02 -6.47
C SER A 44 -9.54 3.48 -7.47
N ASN A 45 -10.75 3.21 -7.01
CA ASN A 45 -11.86 2.82 -7.87
C ASN A 45 -13.17 3.43 -7.34
N PRO A 46 -14.25 3.52 -8.15
CA PRO A 46 -15.50 4.15 -7.73
C PRO A 46 -16.16 3.51 -6.49
N SER A 47 -15.88 2.23 -6.20
CA SER A 47 -16.43 1.56 -5.02
C SER A 47 -15.70 1.96 -3.73
N ILE A 48 -14.40 2.29 -3.82
CA ILE A 48 -13.60 2.80 -2.70
C ILE A 48 -14.14 4.18 -2.28
N PHE A 49 -14.36 5.09 -3.23
CA PHE A 49 -14.89 6.43 -2.92
C PHE A 49 -16.31 6.45 -2.35
N LYS A 50 -17.12 5.40 -2.57
CA LYS A 50 -18.46 5.30 -1.99
C LYS A 50 -18.45 4.81 -0.54
N LYS A 51 -17.36 4.20 -0.09
CA LYS A 51 -17.20 3.64 1.27
C LYS A 51 -16.38 4.54 2.19
N ALA A 52 -15.55 5.40 1.62
CA ALA A 52 -14.70 6.37 2.31
C ALA A 52 -15.49 7.60 2.79
#